data_AF-A0A0C3HT19-F1
#
_entry.id   AF-A0A0C3HT19-F1
#
_cell.length_a   1.000
_cell.length_b   1.000
_cell.length_c   1.000
_cell.angle_alpha   90.00
_cell.angle_beta   90.00
_cell.angle_gamma   90.00
#
_symmetry.space_group_name_H-M   'P 1'
#
loop_
_entity.id
_entity.type
_entity.pdbx_description
1 polymer ?
#
loop_
_entity_poly.entity_id
_entity_poly.type
_entity_poly.pdbx_seq_one_letter_code
_entity_poly.pdbx_strand_id
1 'polypeptide(L)'
;MIVRPTSGLTSHVNYVCNKVRFASTRTQRAIKTKPADPDHGRHIYVYHQFQTNQVVYSLTKSLKNNAALRQIPFNGKKTVPRALRKDLWSPLALISFPRASAQIGLSTFQKLREYRRLHELSWDESLRTDKDGKIISRKERGRKLCDQKANSVADIAAVLGKIGTPEGEEIGLKNFEPKGEGSAEEPQVEVKWSDLLDAQFAESWSQNVIHDKLEWESHLKEMSKLEMARPLEARRARQARSRQFKVENDRKIKAEKHELHLATKAEKHAKYLADREITEEQYQEELQELLKAKAERQQARLAGHFIPGAEKKAIRA
;
A
#
# COMPACT_ATOMS: atom_id res chain seq x y z
N MET A 1 -39.66 23.22 -70.94
CA MET A 1 -38.67 23.34 -69.84
C MET A 1 -38.86 22.16 -68.90
N ILE A 2 -37.79 21.39 -68.69
CA ILE A 2 -37.76 20.19 -67.85
C ILE A 2 -37.67 20.63 -66.39
N VAL A 3 -38.63 20.25 -65.56
CA VAL A 3 -38.46 20.23 -64.11
C VAL A 3 -39.12 18.97 -63.56
N ARG A 4 -38.31 18.04 -63.08
CA ARG A 4 -38.75 16.86 -62.33
C ARG A 4 -39.08 17.29 -60.89
N PRO A 5 -40.24 16.93 -60.32
CA PRO A 5 -40.43 16.98 -58.88
C PRO A 5 -39.78 15.74 -58.24
N THR A 6 -38.82 15.99 -57.36
CA THR A 6 -38.05 14.99 -56.61
C THR A 6 -38.93 14.26 -55.61
N SER A 7 -38.97 12.93 -55.73
CA SER A 7 -39.44 11.98 -54.72
C SER A 7 -38.57 12.06 -53.46
N GLY A 8 -39.20 12.10 -52.29
CA GLY A 8 -38.49 12.23 -51.01
C GLY A 8 -39.32 11.88 -49.79
N LEU A 9 -40.16 10.85 -49.86
CA LEU A 9 -40.70 10.18 -48.67
C LEU A 9 -39.81 8.99 -48.35
N THR A 10 -38.67 9.24 -47.71
CA THR A 10 -37.85 8.20 -47.09
C THR A 10 -38.30 8.02 -45.65
N SER A 11 -39.10 6.97 -45.44
CA SER A 11 -39.40 6.41 -44.14
C SER A 11 -38.09 6.01 -43.45
N HIS A 12 -37.78 6.66 -42.34
CA HIS A 12 -36.77 6.17 -41.41
C HIS A 12 -37.33 4.89 -40.75
N VAL A 13 -37.07 3.75 -41.38
CA VAL A 13 -37.21 2.43 -40.77
C VAL A 13 -36.13 2.35 -39.68
N ASN A 14 -36.55 2.49 -38.43
CA ASN A 14 -35.72 2.16 -37.27
C ASN A 14 -35.37 0.66 -37.34
N TYR A 15 -34.21 0.36 -37.93
CA TYR A 15 -33.55 -0.93 -37.73
C TYR A 15 -33.22 -1.05 -36.24
N VAL A 16 -34.08 -1.76 -35.51
CA VAL A 16 -33.75 -2.32 -34.21
C VAL A 16 -32.64 -3.33 -34.44
N CYS A 17 -31.40 -2.86 -34.39
CA CYS A 17 -30.23 -3.70 -34.35
C CYS A 17 -30.29 -4.46 -33.02
N ASN A 18 -30.81 -5.69 -33.07
CA ASN A 18 -30.55 -6.71 -32.07
C ASN A 18 -29.04 -6.94 -32.02
N LYS A 19 -28.33 -6.09 -31.27
CA LYS A 19 -27.01 -6.42 -30.74
C LYS A 19 -27.23 -7.56 -29.75
N VAL A 20 -27.29 -8.78 -30.27
CA VAL A 20 -26.94 -9.98 -29.53
C VAL A 20 -25.55 -9.67 -28.99
N ARG A 21 -25.47 -9.32 -27.70
CA ARG A 21 -24.19 -9.23 -27.02
C ARG A 21 -23.66 -10.65 -27.07
N PHE A 22 -22.71 -10.91 -27.97
CA PHE A 22 -21.84 -12.05 -27.83
C PHE A 22 -21.29 -11.95 -26.41
N ALA A 23 -21.74 -12.85 -25.53
CA ALA A 23 -21.17 -12.98 -24.21
C ALA A 23 -19.68 -13.16 -24.45
N SER A 24 -18.88 -12.18 -24.02
CA SER A 24 -17.44 -12.30 -24.11
C SER A 24 -17.12 -13.65 -23.47
N THR A 25 -16.56 -14.58 -24.24
CA THR A 25 -15.92 -15.79 -23.75
C THR A 25 -14.76 -15.31 -22.89
N ARG A 26 -15.08 -14.91 -21.66
CA ARG A 26 -14.14 -14.50 -20.65
C ARG A 26 -13.35 -15.77 -20.40
N THR A 27 -12.17 -15.85 -21.03
CA THR A 27 -11.18 -16.88 -20.78
C THR A 27 -11.13 -17.05 -19.27
N GLN A 28 -11.59 -18.20 -18.78
CA GLN A 28 -11.50 -18.53 -17.37
C GLN A 28 -10.00 -18.62 -17.08
N ARG A 29 -9.38 -17.48 -16.77
CA ARG A 29 -8.04 -17.46 -16.21
C ARG A 29 -8.14 -18.33 -14.98
N ALA A 30 -7.49 -19.49 -15.01
CA ALA A 30 -7.38 -20.37 -13.85
C ALA A 30 -7.02 -19.48 -12.67
N ILE A 31 -7.96 -19.37 -11.72
CA ILE A 31 -7.74 -18.60 -10.51
C ILE A 31 -6.62 -19.37 -9.81
N LYS A 32 -5.39 -18.86 -9.89
CA LYS A 32 -4.29 -19.37 -9.08
C LYS A 32 -4.70 -19.13 -7.63
N THR A 33 -5.30 -20.14 -7.01
CA THR A 33 -5.59 -20.11 -5.59
C THR A 33 -4.25 -20.01 -4.88
N LYS A 34 -4.11 -18.99 -4.03
CA LYS A 34 -2.92 -18.89 -3.19
C LYS A 34 -2.86 -20.12 -2.29
N PRO A 35 -1.67 -20.67 -1.99
CA PRO A 35 -1.56 -21.75 -1.03
C PRO A 35 -2.22 -21.32 0.29
N ALA A 36 -2.96 -22.25 0.91
CA ALA A 36 -3.60 -21.99 2.20
C ALA A 36 -2.52 -21.63 3.21
N ASP A 37 -2.70 -20.51 3.90
CA ASP A 37 -1.79 -20.08 4.96
C ASP A 37 -1.94 -21.07 6.14
N PRO A 38 -0.87 -21.73 6.61
CA PRO A 38 -0.96 -22.72 7.69
C PRO A 38 -1.50 -22.10 9.00
N ASP A 39 -1.37 -20.78 9.18
CA ASP A 39 -1.90 -20.05 10.34
C ASP A 39 -3.36 -19.58 10.13
N HIS A 40 -4.01 -19.92 9.01
CA HIS A 40 -5.37 -19.50 8.75
C HIS A 40 -6.38 -20.14 9.71
N GLY A 41 -7.05 -19.32 10.53
CA GLY A 41 -7.98 -19.80 11.55
C GLY A 41 -7.36 -19.91 12.94
N ARG A 42 -6.04 -19.83 13.07
CA ARG A 42 -5.36 -19.82 14.38
C ARG A 42 -5.64 -18.56 15.19
N HIS A 43 -5.79 -17.43 14.51
CA HIS A 43 -6.03 -16.14 15.15
C HIS A 43 -7.32 -15.51 14.63
N ILE A 44 -8.19 -15.09 15.54
CA ILE A 44 -9.36 -14.28 15.24
C ILE A 44 -9.15 -12.90 15.83
N TYR A 45 -9.15 -11.90 14.95
CA TYR A 45 -9.06 -10.50 15.31
C TYR A 45 -10.47 -9.92 15.41
N VAL A 46 -10.79 -9.37 16.57
CA VAL A 46 -12.04 -8.69 16.85
C VAL A 46 -11.77 -7.19 16.84
N TYR A 47 -12.50 -6.45 16.01
CA TYR A 47 -12.42 -5.00 15.92
C TYR A 47 -13.74 -4.41 16.36
N HIS A 48 -13.70 -3.23 16.94
CA HIS A 48 -14.90 -2.45 17.24
C HIS A 48 -14.76 -1.02 16.73
N GLN A 49 -15.90 -0.41 16.41
CA GLN A 49 -15.97 1.00 16.07
C GLN A 49 -16.17 1.82 17.34
N PHE A 50 -15.24 2.73 17.62
CA PHE A 50 -15.17 3.49 18.88
C PHE A 50 -16.44 4.29 19.21
N GLN A 51 -17.16 4.79 18.20
CA GLN A 51 -18.34 5.66 18.43
C GLN A 51 -19.67 4.91 18.48
N THR A 52 -19.78 3.80 17.75
CA THR A 52 -21.05 3.10 17.54
C THR A 52 -21.06 1.72 18.16
N ASN A 53 -19.94 1.27 18.72
CA ASN A 53 -19.74 -0.06 19.29
C ASN A 53 -20.12 -1.21 18.35
N GLN A 54 -20.14 -0.95 17.04
CA GLN A 54 -20.26 -2.00 16.04
C GLN A 54 -18.99 -2.83 16.07
N VAL A 55 -19.14 -4.14 16.12
CA VAL A 55 -18.00 -5.06 16.13
C VAL A 55 -17.78 -5.57 14.72
N VAL A 56 -16.59 -6.07 14.36
CA VAL A 56 -16.27 -6.82 13.13
C VAL A 56 -15.24 -7.90 13.45
N TYR A 57 -15.44 -9.10 12.92
CA TYR A 57 -14.50 -10.22 13.05
C TYR A 57 -13.62 -10.34 11.81
N SER A 58 -12.35 -10.69 11.98
CA SER A 58 -11.41 -10.90 10.88
C SER A 58 -10.43 -12.03 11.20
N LEU A 59 -10.11 -12.87 10.22
CA LEU A 59 -9.06 -13.89 10.34
C LEU A 59 -7.66 -13.30 10.08
N THR A 60 -7.58 -12.10 9.50
CA THR A 60 -6.31 -11.41 9.21
C THR A 60 -6.14 -10.20 10.11
N LYS A 61 -4.89 -9.92 10.53
CA LYS A 61 -4.54 -8.72 11.29
C LYS A 61 -4.97 -7.45 10.56
N SER A 62 -4.77 -7.36 9.25
CA SER A 62 -5.29 -6.24 8.47
C SER A 62 -6.81 -6.39 8.24
N LEU A 63 -7.59 -5.38 8.64
CA LEU A 63 -9.04 -5.37 8.39
C LEU A 63 -9.34 -5.11 6.91
N LYS A 64 -9.90 -6.11 6.21
CA LYS A 64 -10.27 -5.99 4.78
C LYS A 64 -11.61 -5.30 4.62
N ASN A 65 -11.63 -4.11 4.00
CA ASN A 65 -12.82 -3.26 3.86
C ASN A 65 -14.07 -4.00 3.36
N ASN A 66 -13.98 -4.70 2.23
CA ASN A 66 -15.14 -5.38 1.63
C ASN A 66 -15.64 -6.55 2.48
N ALA A 67 -14.75 -7.29 3.15
CA ALA A 67 -15.14 -8.44 3.97
C ALA A 67 -15.80 -7.98 5.29
N ALA A 68 -15.30 -6.89 5.84
CA ALA A 68 -15.78 -6.29 7.08
C ALA A 68 -17.12 -5.57 6.88
N LEU A 69 -17.29 -4.78 5.82
CA LEU A 69 -18.57 -4.11 5.51
C LEU A 69 -19.72 -5.11 5.26
N ARG A 70 -19.43 -6.31 4.75
CA ARG A 70 -20.44 -7.37 4.58
C ARG A 70 -20.96 -7.96 5.90
N GLN A 71 -20.31 -7.65 7.03
CA GLN A 71 -20.76 -8.09 8.34
C GLN A 71 -21.71 -7.10 9.01
N ILE A 72 -21.84 -5.88 8.50
CA ILE A 72 -22.63 -4.83 9.12
C ILE A 72 -23.96 -4.72 8.35
N PRO A 73 -25.11 -5.13 8.92
CA PRO A 73 -26.40 -4.99 8.28
C PRO A 73 -26.89 -3.54 8.30
N PHE A 74 -27.88 -3.26 7.47
CA PHE A 74 -28.53 -1.95 7.43
C PHE A 74 -29.53 -1.81 8.58
N ASN A 75 -29.11 -1.11 9.65
CA ASN A 75 -29.96 -0.84 10.83
C ASN A 75 -30.59 0.56 10.78
N GLY A 76 -30.52 1.25 9.64
CA GLY A 76 -31.09 2.59 9.42
C GLY A 76 -30.13 3.58 8.76
N LYS A 77 -30.59 4.82 8.54
CA LYS A 77 -29.78 5.87 7.89
C LYS A 77 -28.53 6.19 8.71
N LYS A 78 -27.36 6.23 8.05
CA LYS A 78 -26.04 6.50 8.65
C LYS A 78 -25.53 5.43 9.62
N THR A 79 -26.11 4.22 9.62
CA THR A 79 -25.60 3.10 10.44
C THR A 79 -24.43 2.39 9.76
N VAL A 80 -24.51 2.17 8.44
CA VAL A 80 -23.45 1.53 7.66
C VAL A 80 -22.52 2.60 7.07
N PRO A 81 -21.20 2.57 7.37
CA PRO A 81 -20.25 3.49 6.77
C PRO A 81 -19.99 3.14 5.30
N ARG A 82 -19.68 4.15 4.47
CA ARG A 82 -19.30 3.94 3.06
C ARG A 82 -17.99 3.14 2.92
N ALA A 83 -17.06 3.38 3.86
CA ALA A 83 -15.77 2.71 3.93
C ALA A 83 -15.30 2.72 5.39
N LEU A 84 -14.52 1.70 5.78
CA LEU A 84 -13.93 1.64 7.10
C LEU A 84 -12.79 2.64 7.19
N ARG A 85 -12.90 3.56 8.14
CA ARG A 85 -11.87 4.56 8.41
C ARG A 85 -10.95 4.06 9.54
N LYS A 86 -9.64 4.17 9.35
CA LYS A 86 -8.63 3.58 10.26
C LYS A 86 -8.64 4.17 11.67
N ASP A 87 -9.13 5.40 11.82
CA ASP A 87 -9.22 6.14 13.08
C ASP A 87 -10.43 5.73 13.93
N LEU A 88 -11.51 5.25 13.30
CA LEU A 88 -12.74 4.89 14.01
C LEU A 88 -12.74 3.43 14.49
N TRP A 89 -11.90 2.59 13.90
CA TRP A 89 -11.87 1.15 14.16
C TRP A 89 -10.63 0.77 14.96
N SER A 90 -10.86 0.21 16.15
CA SER A 90 -9.81 -0.20 17.08
C SER A 90 -9.93 -1.69 17.40
N PRO A 91 -8.82 -2.40 17.65
CA PRO A 91 -8.88 -3.79 18.09
C PRO A 91 -9.58 -3.86 19.45
N LEU A 92 -10.53 -4.79 19.55
CA LEU A 92 -11.23 -5.13 20.80
C LEU A 92 -10.51 -6.28 21.50
N ALA A 93 -10.32 -7.38 20.77
CA ALA A 93 -9.69 -8.58 21.29
C ALA A 93 -8.98 -9.35 20.17
N LEU A 94 -8.02 -10.17 20.56
CA LEU A 94 -7.38 -11.19 19.74
C LEU A 94 -7.60 -12.53 20.41
N ILE A 95 -8.29 -13.44 19.72
CA ILE A 95 -8.48 -14.81 20.16
C ILE A 95 -7.41 -15.65 19.47
N SER A 96 -6.57 -16.29 20.27
CA SER A 96 -5.43 -17.09 19.83
C SER A 96 -5.66 -18.54 20.21
N PHE A 97 -5.73 -19.39 19.19
CA PHE A 97 -5.82 -20.83 19.35
C PHE A 97 -4.40 -21.45 19.29
N PRO A 98 -4.20 -22.61 19.94
CA PRO A 98 -2.99 -23.40 19.75
C PRO A 98 -2.77 -23.78 18.28
N ARG A 99 -1.51 -24.07 17.91
CA ARG A 99 -1.13 -24.28 16.50
C ARG A 99 -1.84 -25.46 15.82
N ALA A 100 -2.23 -26.47 16.60
CA ALA A 100 -2.84 -27.69 16.09
C ALA A 100 -4.33 -27.54 15.71
N SER A 101 -4.96 -26.40 15.98
CA SER A 101 -6.43 -26.25 15.93
C SER A 101 -6.94 -25.11 15.04
N ALA A 102 -6.29 -24.92 13.90
CA ALA A 102 -6.77 -23.97 12.90
C ALA A 102 -8.26 -24.18 12.55
N GLN A 103 -8.70 -25.45 12.47
CA GLN A 103 -10.08 -25.79 12.13
C GLN A 103 -11.10 -25.35 13.19
N ILE A 104 -10.76 -25.50 14.47
CA ILE A 104 -11.62 -25.07 15.58
C ILE A 104 -11.82 -23.55 15.50
N GLY A 105 -10.75 -22.80 15.27
CA GLY A 105 -10.86 -21.35 15.12
C GLY A 105 -11.67 -20.91 13.90
N LEU A 106 -11.68 -21.67 12.80
CA LEU A 106 -12.60 -21.41 11.67
C LEU A 106 -14.07 -21.66 12.06
N SER A 107 -14.35 -22.74 12.79
CA SER A 107 -15.68 -23.03 13.33
C SER A 107 -16.14 -21.95 14.32
N THR A 108 -15.27 -21.54 15.24
CA THR A 108 -15.51 -20.43 16.18
C THR A 108 -15.80 -19.14 15.41
N PHE A 109 -14.98 -18.80 14.41
CA PHE A 109 -15.19 -17.61 13.58
C PHE A 109 -16.54 -17.63 12.85
N GLN A 110 -16.95 -18.79 12.35
CA GLN A 110 -18.27 -18.96 11.75
C GLN A 110 -19.37 -18.70 12.79
N LYS A 111 -19.31 -19.34 13.97
CA LYS A 111 -20.31 -19.20 15.03
C LYS A 111 -20.45 -17.77 15.56
N LEU A 112 -19.33 -17.09 15.80
CA LEU A 112 -19.33 -15.69 16.23
C LEU A 112 -20.03 -14.77 15.22
N ARG A 113 -19.86 -15.05 13.92
CA ARG A 113 -20.55 -14.28 12.86
C ARG A 113 -22.03 -14.63 12.76
N GLU A 114 -22.40 -15.88 13.03
CA GLU A 114 -23.80 -16.30 13.12
C GLU A 114 -24.49 -15.62 14.31
N TYR A 115 -23.88 -15.65 15.51
CA TYR A 115 -24.46 -15.03 16.71
C TYR A 115 -24.64 -13.53 16.57
N ARG A 116 -23.65 -12.80 16.05
CA ARG A 116 -23.84 -11.38 15.76
C ARG A 116 -25.03 -11.14 14.83
N ARG A 117 -25.11 -11.91 13.73
CA ARG A 117 -26.20 -11.74 12.76
C ARG A 117 -27.55 -11.98 13.41
N LEU A 118 -27.64 -12.92 14.36
CA LEU A 118 -28.83 -13.16 15.15
C LEU A 118 -29.14 -11.98 16.07
N HIS A 119 -28.17 -11.44 16.81
CA HIS A 119 -28.39 -10.26 17.67
C HIS A 119 -28.95 -9.05 16.92
N GLU A 120 -28.59 -8.88 15.66
CA GLU A 120 -29.06 -7.77 14.83
C GLU A 120 -30.41 -8.03 14.13
N LEU A 121 -30.78 -9.30 13.91
CA LEU A 121 -31.98 -9.68 13.15
C LEU A 121 -33.13 -10.23 14.00
N SER A 122 -32.82 -11.02 15.02
CA SER A 122 -33.76 -11.72 15.90
C SER A 122 -33.61 -11.20 17.32
N TRP A 123 -33.97 -9.94 17.53
CA TRP A 123 -33.99 -9.27 18.82
C TRP A 123 -35.40 -9.28 19.43
N ASP A 124 -35.46 -9.10 20.75
CA ASP A 124 -36.67 -9.16 21.57
C ASP A 124 -37.40 -7.81 21.68
N GLU A 125 -38.60 -7.80 22.26
CA GLU A 125 -39.42 -6.58 22.36
C GLU A 125 -38.74 -5.44 23.16
N SER A 126 -37.66 -5.73 23.91
CA SER A 126 -36.84 -4.73 24.61
C SER A 126 -36.27 -3.62 23.70
N LEU A 127 -36.00 -3.92 22.43
CA LEU A 127 -35.53 -2.92 21.46
C LEU A 127 -36.67 -2.16 20.77
N ARG A 128 -37.90 -2.59 20.98
CA ARG A 128 -39.09 -1.93 20.47
C ARG A 128 -39.66 -0.94 21.48
N THR A 129 -39.57 -1.26 22.77
CA THR A 129 -40.23 -0.51 23.84
C THR A 129 -39.23 -0.12 24.92
N ASP A 130 -39.29 1.11 25.39
CA ASP A 130 -38.44 1.61 26.47
C ASP A 130 -38.93 1.10 27.84
N LYS A 131 -38.16 1.36 28.91
CA LYS A 131 -38.52 0.97 30.28
C LYS A 131 -39.91 1.48 30.71
N ASP A 132 -40.35 2.61 30.16
CA ASP A 132 -41.65 3.24 30.43
C ASP A 132 -42.80 2.70 29.57
N GLY A 133 -42.59 1.64 28.78
CA GLY A 133 -43.63 1.11 27.89
C GLY A 133 -43.84 1.91 26.59
N LYS A 134 -42.99 2.93 26.32
CA LYS A 134 -43.08 3.77 25.12
C LYS A 134 -42.32 3.17 23.94
N ILE A 135 -42.86 3.29 22.73
CA ILE A 135 -42.20 2.80 21.52
C ILE A 135 -40.94 3.63 21.23
N ILE A 136 -39.79 2.96 21.15
CA ILE A 136 -38.50 3.57 20.84
C ILE A 136 -38.49 4.07 19.40
N SER A 137 -37.95 5.27 19.18
CA SER A 137 -37.81 5.83 17.84
C SER A 137 -36.92 4.95 16.94
N ARG A 138 -37.21 4.89 15.64
CA ARG A 138 -36.40 4.09 14.68
C ARG A 138 -34.90 4.45 14.72
N LYS A 139 -34.59 5.73 14.96
CA LYS A 139 -33.20 6.23 15.04
C LYS A 139 -32.49 5.71 16.28
N GLU A 140 -33.16 5.74 17.43
CA GLU A 140 -32.60 5.26 18.68
C GLU A 140 -32.47 3.73 18.67
N ARG A 141 -33.49 3.02 18.18
CA ARG A 141 -33.42 1.57 17.96
C ARG A 141 -32.23 1.20 17.07
N GLY A 142 -32.03 1.93 15.97
CA GLY A 142 -30.88 1.72 15.10
C GLY A 142 -29.54 1.93 15.81
N ARG A 143 -29.45 2.84 16.79
CA ARG A 143 -28.24 3.02 17.61
C ARG A 143 -28.06 1.85 18.59
N LYS A 144 -29.10 1.44 19.31
CA LYS A 144 -29.06 0.28 20.22
C LYS A 144 -28.67 -1.00 19.48
N LEU A 145 -29.21 -1.23 18.28
CA LEU A 145 -28.84 -2.36 17.41
C LEU A 145 -27.38 -2.31 16.92
N CYS A 146 -26.78 -1.13 16.81
CA CYS A 146 -25.36 -1.03 16.42
C CYS A 146 -24.42 -1.33 17.59
N ASP A 147 -24.89 -1.16 18.84
CA ASP A 147 -24.10 -1.37 20.04
C ASP A 147 -24.01 -2.86 20.37
N GLN A 148 -23.06 -3.53 19.71
CA GLN A 148 -22.88 -4.99 19.78
C GLN A 148 -21.63 -5.38 20.56
N LYS A 149 -20.97 -4.43 21.26
CA LYS A 149 -19.71 -4.69 21.98
C LYS A 149 -19.93 -5.71 23.10
N ALA A 150 -20.86 -5.45 24.01
CA ALA A 150 -21.16 -6.35 25.12
C ALA A 150 -21.64 -7.72 24.63
N ASN A 151 -22.58 -7.75 23.68
CA ASN A 151 -23.09 -8.98 23.08
C ASN A 151 -21.96 -9.81 22.45
N SER A 152 -21.01 -9.16 21.75
CA SER A 152 -19.89 -9.87 21.15
C SER A 152 -18.96 -10.52 22.18
N VAL A 153 -18.77 -9.90 23.35
CA VAL A 153 -17.97 -10.48 24.43
C VAL A 153 -18.68 -11.68 25.03
N ALA A 154 -19.99 -11.57 25.29
CA ALA A 154 -20.81 -12.68 25.74
C ALA A 154 -20.81 -13.84 24.73
N ASP A 155 -20.90 -13.54 23.43
CA ASP A 155 -20.82 -14.54 22.35
C ASP A 155 -19.46 -15.25 22.35
N ILE A 156 -18.37 -14.53 22.57
CA ILE A 156 -17.03 -15.11 22.68
C ILE A 156 -16.98 -16.08 23.86
N ALA A 157 -17.43 -15.68 25.03
CA ALA A 157 -17.48 -16.55 26.20
C ALA A 157 -18.34 -17.80 25.93
N ALA A 158 -19.53 -17.62 25.35
CA ALA A 158 -20.45 -18.72 25.03
C ALA A 158 -19.90 -19.70 23.99
N VAL A 159 -19.21 -19.22 22.95
CA VAL A 159 -18.60 -20.10 21.93
C VAL A 159 -17.39 -20.83 22.50
N LEU A 160 -16.54 -20.16 23.27
CA LEU A 160 -15.34 -20.77 23.83
C LEU A 160 -15.66 -21.79 24.94
N GLY A 161 -16.72 -21.55 25.71
CA GLY A 161 -17.22 -22.50 26.71
C GLY A 161 -17.85 -23.76 26.13
N LYS A 162 -18.17 -23.77 24.83
CA LYS A 162 -18.65 -24.96 24.12
C LYS A 162 -17.52 -25.82 23.56
N ILE A 163 -16.27 -25.36 23.59
CA ILE A 163 -15.15 -26.18 23.09
C ILE A 163 -15.03 -27.40 23.99
N GLY A 164 -15.15 -28.58 23.39
CA GLY A 164 -15.02 -29.84 24.11
C GLY A 164 -16.26 -30.35 24.82
N THR A 165 -17.39 -29.65 24.70
CA THR A 165 -18.69 -30.17 25.13
C THR A 165 -19.34 -30.97 23.99
N PRO A 166 -20.27 -31.91 24.29
CA PRO A 166 -20.98 -32.65 23.25
C PRO A 166 -21.69 -31.74 22.23
N GLU A 167 -22.28 -30.64 22.70
CA GLU A 167 -22.89 -29.63 21.83
C GLU A 167 -21.87 -28.95 20.89
N GLY A 168 -20.67 -28.68 21.40
CA GLY A 168 -19.59 -28.09 20.61
C GLY A 168 -19.09 -29.04 19.53
N GLU A 169 -19.02 -30.33 19.81
CA GLU A 169 -18.55 -31.34 18.84
C GLU A 169 -19.45 -31.41 17.60
N GLU A 170 -20.77 -31.33 17.76
CA GLU A 170 -21.73 -31.25 16.65
C GLU A 170 -21.50 -30.03 15.76
N ILE A 171 -21.04 -28.94 16.38
CA ILE A 171 -20.77 -27.65 15.74
C ILE A 171 -19.35 -27.61 15.13
N GLY A 172 -18.55 -28.66 15.32
CA GLY A 172 -17.17 -28.72 14.84
C GLY A 172 -16.16 -28.02 15.77
N LEU A 173 -16.54 -27.76 17.02
CA LEU A 173 -15.68 -27.31 18.12
C LEU A 173 -15.21 -28.54 18.93
N LYS A 174 -14.52 -29.45 18.25
CA LYS A 174 -14.04 -30.69 18.87
C LYS A 174 -13.00 -30.42 19.93
N ASN A 175 -12.88 -31.34 20.89
CA ASN A 175 -11.75 -31.37 21.80
C ASN A 175 -10.43 -31.49 21.02
N PHE A 176 -9.39 -30.92 21.63
CA PHE A 176 -8.03 -31.13 21.15
C PHE A 176 -7.62 -32.55 21.52
N GLU A 177 -7.26 -33.35 20.53
CA GLU A 177 -6.44 -34.54 20.80
C GLU A 177 -4.98 -34.08 20.84
N PRO A 178 -4.34 -33.94 22.03
CA PRO A 178 -2.90 -33.72 22.07
C PRO A 178 -2.21 -34.94 21.47
N LYS A 179 -1.57 -34.77 20.31
CA LYS A 179 -0.64 -35.78 19.78
C LYS A 179 0.65 -35.73 20.59
N GLY A 180 0.65 -36.37 21.77
CA GLY A 180 1.84 -36.55 22.60
C GLY A 180 1.50 -37.00 24.03
N GLU A 181 1.95 -38.19 24.40
CA GLU A 181 1.97 -38.66 25.80
C GLU A 181 2.85 -37.70 26.64
N GLY A 182 2.27 -36.94 27.56
CA GLY A 182 3.05 -36.31 28.63
C GLY A 182 2.75 -34.86 29.02
N SER A 183 1.78 -34.16 28.44
CA SER A 183 1.31 -32.89 29.01
C SER A 183 -0.20 -32.77 28.93
N ALA A 184 -0.87 -33.23 29.99
CA ALA A 184 -2.26 -32.91 30.27
C ALA A 184 -2.36 -31.43 30.67
N GLU A 185 -2.30 -30.54 29.68
CA GLU A 185 -2.75 -29.16 29.84
C GLU A 185 -3.87 -28.95 28.85
N GLU A 186 -5.07 -28.75 29.38
CA GLU A 186 -6.30 -28.46 28.65
C GLU A 186 -6.06 -27.40 27.56
N PRO A 187 -6.83 -27.40 26.46
CA PRO A 187 -6.63 -26.42 25.40
C PRO A 187 -6.92 -25.00 25.90
N GLN A 188 -5.88 -24.29 26.31
CA GLN A 188 -5.96 -22.90 26.74
C GLN A 188 -6.11 -22.02 25.50
N VAL A 189 -7.33 -21.54 25.27
CA VAL A 189 -7.58 -20.47 24.30
C VAL A 189 -7.23 -19.15 24.97
N GLU A 190 -6.30 -18.42 24.36
CA GLU A 190 -5.86 -17.14 24.89
C GLU A 190 -6.67 -16.01 24.24
N VAL A 191 -7.36 -15.22 25.05
CA VAL A 191 -8.07 -14.03 24.62
C VAL A 191 -7.31 -12.81 25.13
N LYS A 192 -6.60 -12.16 24.21
CA LYS A 192 -5.89 -10.91 24.50
C LYS A 192 -6.81 -9.72 24.30
N TRP A 193 -7.04 -8.92 25.33
CA TRP A 193 -7.96 -7.77 25.31
C TRP A 193 -7.25 -6.44 25.14
N SER A 194 -7.80 -5.51 24.36
CA SER A 194 -7.27 -4.13 24.34
C SER A 194 -7.51 -3.41 25.67
N ASP A 195 -8.68 -3.62 26.27
CA ASP A 195 -9.00 -3.25 27.65
C ASP A 195 -9.47 -4.49 28.41
N LEU A 196 -8.81 -4.83 29.51
CA LEU A 196 -9.14 -5.98 30.34
C LEU A 196 -10.53 -5.86 30.98
N LEU A 197 -11.05 -4.65 31.16
CA LEU A 197 -12.40 -4.43 31.70
C LEU A 197 -13.49 -4.95 30.77
N ASP A 198 -13.22 -5.01 29.46
CA ASP A 198 -14.20 -5.52 28.50
C ASP A 198 -14.53 -6.99 28.73
N ALA A 199 -13.65 -7.77 29.39
CA ALA A 199 -13.92 -9.17 29.74
C ALA A 199 -15.11 -9.34 30.71
N GLN A 200 -15.47 -8.29 31.46
CA GLN A 200 -16.57 -8.30 32.44
C GLN A 200 -17.96 -8.27 31.80
N PHE A 201 -18.07 -8.01 30.50
CA PHE A 201 -19.36 -8.05 29.80
C PHE A 201 -19.94 -9.48 29.73
N ALA A 202 -19.12 -10.51 29.89
CA ALA A 202 -19.59 -11.88 30.04
C ALA A 202 -19.74 -12.20 31.54
N GLU A 203 -20.87 -12.82 31.91
CA GLU A 203 -21.17 -13.19 33.30
C GLU A 203 -20.22 -14.25 33.85
N SER A 204 -19.80 -15.20 33.01
CA SER A 204 -18.87 -16.26 33.37
C SER A 204 -18.00 -16.66 32.18
N TRP A 205 -16.81 -17.17 32.50
CA TRP A 205 -15.85 -17.70 31.55
C TRP A 205 -15.53 -19.15 31.91
N SER A 206 -15.33 -19.98 30.90
CA SER A 206 -14.93 -21.37 31.07
C SER A 206 -13.43 -21.47 31.41
N GLN A 207 -13.04 -22.52 32.13
CA GLN A 207 -11.69 -22.70 32.67
C GLN A 207 -10.59 -22.84 31.58
N ASN A 208 -11.00 -23.20 30.36
CA ASN A 208 -10.14 -23.31 29.19
C ASN A 208 -9.77 -21.95 28.55
N VAL A 209 -10.26 -20.82 29.08
CA VAL A 209 -9.99 -19.49 28.54
C VAL A 209 -9.00 -18.74 29.43
N ILE A 210 -7.88 -18.31 28.85
CA ILE A 210 -6.92 -17.42 29.50
C ILE A 210 -7.13 -16.01 28.99
N HIS A 211 -7.18 -15.06 29.91
CA HIS A 211 -7.21 -13.64 29.59
C HIS A 211 -5.82 -13.03 29.70
N ASP A 212 -5.43 -12.29 28.67
CA ASP A 212 -4.17 -11.56 28.65
C ASP A 212 -4.41 -10.15 28.10
N LYS A 213 -3.44 -9.26 28.28
CA LYS A 213 -3.49 -7.92 27.71
C LYS A 213 -2.99 -7.97 26.27
N LEU A 214 -3.77 -7.39 25.37
CA LEU A 214 -3.34 -7.18 24.00
C LEU A 214 -2.31 -6.04 23.99
N GLU A 215 -1.04 -6.41 23.89
CA GLU A 215 0.03 -5.49 23.53
C GLU A 215 -0.13 -5.13 22.05
N TRP A 216 -1.11 -4.26 21.79
CA TRP A 216 -1.20 -3.59 20.50
C TRP A 216 -0.14 -2.49 20.51
N GLU A 217 1.11 -2.90 20.27
CA GLU A 217 2.21 -1.95 20.16
C GLU A 217 1.84 -0.86 19.17
N SER A 218 2.33 0.35 19.45
CA SER A 218 2.20 1.57 18.65
C SER A 218 2.79 1.46 17.23
N HIS A 219 3.03 0.25 16.73
CA HIS A 219 3.50 -0.14 15.40
C HIS A 219 2.71 0.47 14.24
N LEU A 220 1.47 0.96 14.42
CA LEU A 220 0.81 1.75 13.37
C LEU A 220 1.51 3.10 13.10
N LYS A 221 2.17 3.70 14.12
CA LYS A 221 3.05 4.87 13.92
C LYS A 221 4.39 4.44 13.33
N GLU A 222 5.00 3.37 13.83
CA GLU A 222 6.32 2.88 13.40
C GLU A 222 6.31 2.34 11.95
N MET A 223 5.35 1.45 11.63
CA MET A 223 5.22 0.82 10.32
C MET A 223 4.77 1.82 9.25
N SER A 224 3.89 2.76 9.58
CA SER A 224 3.56 3.87 8.68
C SER A 224 4.81 4.70 8.36
N LYS A 225 5.64 5.00 9.37
CA LYS A 225 6.87 5.77 9.19
C LYS A 225 7.89 5.02 8.34
N LEU A 226 8.06 3.72 8.56
CA LEU A 226 8.95 2.84 7.79
C LEU A 226 8.43 2.59 6.35
N GLU A 227 7.13 2.34 6.18
CA GLU A 227 6.49 2.17 4.87
C GLU A 227 6.51 3.46 4.04
N MET A 228 6.38 4.64 4.67
CA MET A 228 6.50 5.92 3.99
C MET A 228 7.96 6.29 3.66
N ALA A 229 8.94 5.78 4.41
CA ALA A 229 10.36 5.98 4.14
C ALA A 229 10.84 5.23 2.88
N ARG A 230 10.35 4.01 2.64
CA ARG A 230 10.78 3.18 1.49
C ARG A 230 10.55 3.82 0.11
N PRO A 231 9.37 4.40 -0.21
CA PRO A 231 9.15 5.14 -1.46
C PRO A 231 10.05 6.37 -1.59
N LEU A 232 10.35 7.05 -0.48
CA LEU A 232 11.20 8.24 -0.47
C LEU A 232 12.66 7.90 -0.78
N GLU A 233 13.17 6.82 -0.19
CA GLU A 233 14.50 6.28 -0.47
C GLU A 233 14.62 5.77 -1.91
N ALA A 234 13.62 5.04 -2.40
CA ALA A 234 13.56 4.61 -3.79
C ALA A 234 13.55 5.81 -4.76
N ARG A 235 12.81 6.89 -4.42
CA ARG A 235 12.78 8.13 -5.20
C ARG A 235 14.13 8.86 -5.17
N ARG A 236 14.79 8.91 -4.01
CA ARG A 236 16.13 9.48 -3.84
C ARG A 236 17.18 8.70 -4.62
N ALA A 237 17.15 7.37 -4.56
CA ALA A 237 18.05 6.51 -5.32
C ALA A 237 17.86 6.68 -6.84
N ARG A 238 16.60 6.80 -7.32
CA ARG A 238 16.30 7.08 -8.73
C ARG A 238 16.82 8.45 -9.18
N GLN A 239 16.67 9.48 -8.34
CA GLN A 239 17.22 10.81 -8.61
C GLN A 239 18.75 10.82 -8.62
N ALA A 240 19.39 10.11 -7.68
CA ALA A 240 20.84 9.98 -7.60
C ALA A 240 21.41 9.28 -8.85
N ARG A 241 20.81 8.15 -9.27
CA ARG A 241 21.19 7.44 -10.51
C ARG A 241 21.04 8.33 -11.74
N SER A 242 19.96 9.11 -11.84
CA SER A 242 19.76 10.06 -12.94
C SER A 242 20.81 11.18 -12.96
N ARG A 243 21.19 11.70 -11.78
CA ARG A 243 22.26 12.71 -11.67
C ARG A 243 23.62 12.14 -12.05
N GLN A 244 23.95 10.94 -11.59
CA GLN A 244 25.20 10.26 -11.95
C GLN A 244 25.28 10.04 -13.46
N PHE A 245 24.20 9.56 -14.09
CA PHE A 245 24.14 9.37 -15.53
C PHE A 245 24.34 10.68 -16.31
N LYS A 246 23.75 11.79 -15.86
CA LYS A 246 23.96 13.11 -16.48
C LYS A 246 25.41 13.57 -16.38
N VAL A 247 26.02 13.46 -15.20
CA VAL A 247 27.43 13.86 -14.98
C VAL A 247 28.37 13.01 -15.84
N GLU A 248 28.13 11.71 -15.96
CA GLU A 248 28.93 10.82 -16.79
C GLU A 248 28.78 11.17 -18.28
N ASN A 249 27.56 11.43 -18.74
CA ASN A 249 27.31 11.81 -20.13
C ASN A 249 27.95 13.16 -20.48
N ASP A 250 27.85 14.15 -19.59
CA ASP A 250 28.49 15.46 -19.78
C ASP A 250 30.02 15.34 -19.83
N ARG A 251 30.61 14.42 -19.05
CA ARG A 251 32.05 14.12 -19.12
C ARG A 251 32.43 13.51 -20.47
N LYS A 252 31.65 12.55 -20.98
CA LYS A 252 31.87 11.95 -22.30
C LYS A 252 31.80 12.98 -23.42
N ILE A 253 30.76 13.81 -23.42
CA ILE A 253 30.58 14.89 -24.40
C ILE A 253 31.76 15.89 -24.35
N LYS A 254 32.26 16.23 -23.15
CA LYS A 254 33.43 17.11 -23.01
C LYS A 254 34.71 16.47 -23.55
N ALA A 255 34.92 15.18 -23.30
CA ALA A 255 36.07 14.44 -23.80
C ALA A 255 36.06 14.36 -25.33
N GLU A 256 34.92 14.01 -25.93
CA GLU A 256 34.74 13.95 -27.38
C GLU A 256 34.99 15.33 -28.05
N LYS A 257 34.45 16.41 -27.45
CA LYS A 257 34.73 17.77 -27.94
C LYS A 257 36.20 18.15 -27.85
N HIS A 258 36.89 17.74 -26.78
CA HIS A 258 38.32 17.99 -26.62
C HIS A 258 39.14 17.22 -27.67
N GLU A 259 38.75 15.98 -27.97
CA GLU A 259 39.39 15.14 -28.98
C GLU A 259 39.23 15.73 -30.39
N LEU A 260 38.03 16.18 -30.75
CA LEU A 260 37.78 16.91 -32.00
C LEU A 260 38.59 18.21 -32.07
N HIS A 261 38.73 18.93 -30.96
CA HIS A 261 39.56 20.14 -30.92
C HIS A 261 41.05 19.82 -31.14
N LEU A 262 41.57 18.72 -30.60
CA LEU A 262 42.94 18.29 -30.85
C LEU A 262 43.13 17.87 -32.32
N ALA A 263 42.19 17.13 -32.89
CA ALA A 263 42.22 16.71 -34.29
C ALA A 263 42.23 17.92 -35.25
N THR A 264 41.32 18.88 -35.05
CA THR A 264 41.29 20.11 -35.87
C THR A 264 42.54 20.97 -35.71
N LYS A 265 43.16 20.98 -34.52
CA LYS A 265 44.46 21.65 -34.30
C LYS A 265 45.58 20.95 -35.06
N ALA A 266 45.61 19.61 -35.06
CA ALA A 266 46.59 18.81 -35.78
C ALA A 266 46.43 18.97 -37.31
N GLU A 267 45.20 19.02 -37.83
CA GLU A 267 44.92 19.28 -39.24
C GLU A 267 45.43 20.67 -39.68
N LYS A 268 45.15 21.70 -38.87
CA LYS A 268 45.66 23.06 -39.14
C LYS A 268 47.20 23.10 -39.10
N HIS A 269 47.80 22.37 -38.17
CA HIS A 269 49.25 22.24 -38.07
C HIS A 269 49.84 21.54 -39.31
N ALA A 270 49.27 20.41 -39.72
CA ALA A 270 49.69 19.69 -40.93
C ALA A 270 49.54 20.56 -42.18
N LYS A 271 48.45 21.33 -42.29
CA LYS A 271 48.25 22.28 -43.38
C LYS A 271 49.31 23.39 -43.37
N TYR A 272 49.66 23.93 -42.20
CA TYR A 272 50.69 24.96 -42.07
C TYR A 272 52.07 24.45 -42.52
N LEU A 273 52.42 23.21 -42.14
CA LEU A 273 53.66 22.57 -42.60
C LEU A 273 53.66 22.37 -44.12
N ALA A 274 52.54 21.93 -44.69
CA ALA A 274 52.40 21.73 -46.13
C ALA A 274 52.45 23.05 -46.93
N ASP A 275 51.78 24.10 -46.48
CA ASP A 275 51.72 25.40 -47.17
C ASP A 275 53.09 26.12 -47.16
N ARG A 276 53.95 25.85 -46.18
CA ARG A 276 55.28 26.49 -46.03
C ARG A 276 56.46 25.61 -46.42
N GLU A 277 56.24 24.32 -46.71
CA GLU A 277 57.29 23.35 -47.03
C GLU A 277 58.39 23.24 -45.95
N ILE A 278 58.01 23.39 -44.68
CA ILE A 278 58.93 23.36 -43.53
C ILE A 278 58.89 21.97 -42.86
N THR A 279 60.05 21.49 -42.40
CA THR A 279 60.13 20.23 -41.64
C THR A 279 59.61 20.39 -40.21
N GLU A 280 59.11 19.31 -39.60
CA GLU A 280 58.50 19.39 -38.27
C GLU A 280 59.49 19.87 -37.19
N GLU A 281 60.78 19.61 -37.35
CA GLU A 281 61.86 20.06 -36.47
C GLU A 281 62.05 21.58 -36.51
N GLN A 282 62.07 22.16 -37.71
CA GLN A 282 62.18 23.61 -37.91
C GLN A 282 60.96 24.36 -37.34
N TYR A 283 59.76 23.76 -37.42
CA TYR A 283 58.57 24.33 -36.78
C TYR A 283 58.67 24.33 -35.25
N GLN A 284 59.22 23.27 -34.65
CA GLN A 284 59.42 23.20 -33.20
C GLN A 284 60.43 24.25 -32.72
N GLU A 285 61.49 24.49 -33.48
CA GLU A 285 62.47 25.55 -33.20
C GLU A 285 61.83 26.94 -33.27
N GLU A 286 61.08 27.26 -34.33
CA GLU A 286 60.32 28.51 -34.46
C GLU A 286 59.33 28.70 -33.29
N LEU A 287 58.66 27.62 -32.87
CA LEU A 287 57.70 27.65 -31.77
C LEU A 287 58.41 27.91 -30.43
N GLN A 288 59.58 27.30 -30.20
CA GLN A 288 60.39 27.54 -29.00
C GLN A 288 60.91 28.97 -28.93
N GLU A 289 61.35 29.54 -30.05
CA GLU A 289 61.75 30.95 -30.12
C GLU A 289 60.57 31.89 -29.87
N LEU A 290 59.40 31.62 -30.47
CA LEU A 290 58.17 32.40 -30.21
C LEU A 290 57.73 32.33 -28.74
N LEU A 291 57.87 31.16 -28.10
CA LEU A 291 57.56 31.00 -26.68
C LEU A 291 58.57 31.74 -25.79
N LYS A 292 59.86 31.68 -26.10
CA LYS A 292 60.91 32.46 -25.41
C LYS A 292 60.67 33.96 -25.55
N ALA A 293 60.42 34.45 -26.76
CA ALA A 293 60.10 35.86 -27.01
C ALA A 293 58.80 36.31 -26.31
N LYS A 294 57.78 35.44 -26.21
CA LYS A 294 56.56 35.72 -25.43
C LYS A 294 56.83 35.74 -23.93
N ALA A 295 57.66 34.83 -23.42
CA ALA A 295 58.04 34.78 -22.02
C ALA A 295 58.87 36.02 -21.64
N GLU A 296 59.84 36.42 -22.48
CA GLU A 296 60.61 37.65 -22.33
C GLU A 296 59.73 38.89 -22.37
N ARG A 297 58.76 38.96 -23.30
CA ARG A 297 57.75 40.04 -23.33
C ARG A 297 56.87 40.06 -22.08
N GLN A 298 56.46 38.89 -21.56
CA GLN A 298 55.70 38.82 -20.31
C GLN A 298 56.57 39.21 -19.11
N GLN A 299 57.83 38.80 -19.06
CA GLN A 299 58.78 39.18 -18.02
C GLN A 299 59.09 40.68 -18.07
N ALA A 300 59.27 41.27 -19.26
CA ALA A 300 59.42 42.72 -19.44
C ALA A 300 58.15 43.49 -19.03
N ARG A 301 56.96 42.93 -19.29
CA ARG A 301 55.67 43.49 -18.85
C ARG A 301 55.48 43.39 -17.33
N LEU A 302 56.01 42.34 -16.70
CA LEU A 302 56.02 42.17 -15.24
C LEU A 302 57.12 43.01 -14.56
N ALA A 303 58.24 43.28 -15.26
CA ALA A 303 59.36 44.12 -14.81
C ALA A 303 59.15 45.63 -15.08
N GLY A 304 57.98 46.04 -15.57
CA GLY A 304 57.57 47.44 -15.65
C GLY A 304 58.17 48.26 -16.80
N HIS A 305 58.83 47.66 -17.80
CA HIS A 305 59.30 48.37 -19.00
C HIS A 305 58.25 48.28 -20.14
N PHE A 306 57.11 48.94 -19.96
CA PHE A 306 56.13 49.14 -21.03
C PHE A 306 56.22 50.57 -21.55
N ILE A 307 56.84 50.76 -22.72
CA ILE A 307 56.73 52.00 -23.51
C ILE A 307 55.49 51.84 -24.40
N PRO A 308 54.39 52.58 -24.18
CA PRO A 308 53.22 52.50 -25.04
C PRO A 308 53.48 53.34 -26.29
N GLY A 309 53.57 52.68 -27.45
CA GLY A 309 53.43 53.38 -28.74
C GLY A 309 54.61 53.19 -29.69
N ALA A 310 54.73 52.00 -30.26
CA ALA A 310 55.30 51.85 -31.59
C ALA A 310 54.49 50.77 -32.33
N GLU A 311 54.03 51.14 -33.53
CA GLU A 311 53.64 50.22 -34.61
C GLU A 311 52.23 49.62 -34.61
N LYS A 312 51.22 50.48 -34.77
CA LYS A 312 50.17 50.21 -35.78
C LYS A 312 50.65 50.77 -37.13
N LYS A 313 51.56 50.09 -37.83
CA LYS A 313 51.89 50.42 -39.23
C LYS A 313 52.74 49.34 -39.92
N ALA A 314 52.24 48.11 -39.99
CA ALA A 314 52.60 47.18 -41.05
C ALA A 314 51.56 46.04 -41.07
N ILE A 315 51.34 45.46 -42.24
CA ILE A 315 50.39 44.36 -42.51
C ILE A 315 48.94 44.82 -42.75
N ARG A 316 48.78 45.71 -43.73
CA ARG A 316 47.66 45.68 -44.68
C ARG A 316 48.21 46.05 -46.06
N ALA A 317 48.74 45.04 -46.73
CA ALA A 317 48.92 44.93 -48.16
C ALA A 317 48.88 43.43 -48.47
#